data_AF-A0AA50YJK3-F1
#
_entry.id   AF-A0AA50YJK3-F1
#
_cell.length_a   1.000
_cell.length_b   1.000
_cell.length_c   1.000
_cell.angle_alpha   90.00
_cell.angle_beta   90.00
_cell.angle_gamma   90.00
#
_symmetry.space_group_name_H-M   'P 1'
#
loop_
_entity.id
_entity.type
_entity.pdbx_description
1 polymer ?
#
loop_
_entity_poly.entity_id
_entity_poly.type
_entity_poly.pdbx_seq_one_letter_code
_entity_poly.pdbx_strand_id
1 'polypeptide(L)'
;KSKFLKYNLSNPIGIAAGFDKHGDAITGLRNLGFSVVEIGSITPEPQPGNPKPRVFRLPEDGAVINRYGFNSEGHREVYKKIENLDKALLQNGLLGINLGKNKTSDDAVHDYTLG
;
A
#
# COMPACT_ATOMS: atom_id res chain seq x y z
N LYS A 1 6.58 4.95 -22.25
CA LYS A 1 5.13 4.94 -21.95
C LYS A 1 4.60 3.53 -22.10
N SER A 2 3.89 3.04 -21.09
CA SER A 2 3.29 1.68 -21.06
C SER A 2 1.79 1.80 -20.88
N LYS A 3 1.03 0.75 -21.21
CA LYS A 3 -0.41 0.67 -20.94
C LYS A 3 -0.69 -0.45 -19.96
N PHE A 4 -1.58 -0.19 -19.00
CA PHE A 4 -2.10 -1.20 -18.09
C PHE A 4 -3.62 -1.06 -18.03
N LEU A 5 -4.34 -2.06 -18.56
CA LEU A 5 -5.78 -1.96 -18.82
C LEU A 5 -6.10 -0.67 -19.61
N LYS A 6 -6.99 0.17 -19.08
CA LYS A 6 -7.36 1.47 -19.67
C LYS A 6 -6.41 2.63 -19.30
N TYR A 7 -5.41 2.38 -18.46
CA TYR A 7 -4.54 3.42 -17.91
C TYR A 7 -3.24 3.56 -18.72
N ASN A 8 -2.82 4.81 -18.92
CA ASN A 8 -1.52 5.14 -19.49
C ASN A 8 -0.52 5.34 -18.35
N LEU A 9 0.62 4.70 -18.44
CA LEU A 9 1.73 4.80 -17.48
C LEU A 9 2.93 5.48 -18.14
N SER A 10 3.62 6.35 -17.41
CA SER A 10 4.87 6.96 -17.86
C SER A 10 5.94 5.91 -18.19
N ASN A 11 6.03 4.87 -17.37
CA ASN A 11 6.92 3.70 -17.49
C ASN A 11 6.26 2.45 -16.87
N PRO A 12 6.83 1.23 -16.97
CA PRO A 12 6.23 0.01 -16.42
C PRO A 12 6.64 -0.31 -14.96
N ILE A 13 7.31 0.60 -14.25
CA ILE A 13 7.88 0.34 -12.93
C ILE A 13 6.92 0.80 -11.83
N GLY A 14 6.60 -0.11 -10.92
CA GLY A 14 5.78 0.15 -9.75
C GLY A 14 6.49 -0.17 -8.44
N ILE A 15 6.00 0.43 -7.35
CA ILE A 15 6.36 0.08 -5.98
C ILE A 15 5.19 -0.69 -5.35
N ALA A 16 5.48 -1.87 -4.80
CA ALA A 16 4.48 -2.80 -4.31
C ALA A 16 3.93 -2.42 -2.93
N ALA A 17 2.74 -2.95 -2.62
CA ALA A 17 2.16 -2.86 -1.28
C ALA A 17 3.11 -3.37 -0.20
N GLY A 18 2.92 -2.86 1.01
CA GLY A 18 3.72 -3.18 2.18
C GLY A 18 4.91 -2.24 2.40
N PHE A 19 5.31 -1.46 1.39
CA PHE A 19 6.32 -0.40 1.52
C PHE A 19 5.73 0.85 2.20
N ASP A 20 4.73 1.47 1.58
CA ASP A 20 4.00 2.62 2.12
C ASP A 20 2.59 2.18 2.57
N LYS A 21 2.49 1.67 3.79
CA LYS A 21 1.23 1.08 4.28
C LYS A 21 0.11 2.09 4.48
N HIS A 22 0.44 3.33 4.82
CA HIS A 22 -0.55 4.34 5.24
C HIS A 22 -0.63 5.55 4.31
N GLY A 23 0.09 5.52 3.18
CA GLY A 23 0.08 6.60 2.20
C GLY A 23 0.94 7.80 2.59
N ASP A 24 1.96 7.60 3.43
CA ASP A 24 2.79 8.67 3.98
C ASP A 24 3.82 9.19 2.95
N ALA A 25 4.13 8.41 1.92
CA ALA A 25 5.25 8.67 0.99
C ALA A 25 4.84 8.74 -0.49
N ILE A 26 3.53 8.75 -0.80
CA ILE A 26 3.00 8.70 -2.17
C ILE A 26 3.67 9.74 -3.08
N THR A 27 3.63 11.03 -2.72
CA THR A 27 4.23 12.11 -3.52
C THR A 27 5.73 11.89 -3.76
N GLY A 28 6.47 11.47 -2.73
CA GLY A 28 7.90 11.19 -2.86
C GLY A 28 8.19 10.04 -3.82
N LEU A 29 7.43 8.94 -3.72
CA LEU A 29 7.56 7.78 -4.61
C LEU A 29 7.23 8.14 -6.06
N ARG A 30 6.22 8.99 -6.28
CA ARG A 30 5.90 9.52 -7.62
C ARG A 30 7.04 10.37 -8.19
N ASN A 31 7.62 11.24 -7.36
CA ASN A 31 8.75 12.09 -7.77
C ASN A 31 10.03 11.29 -8.06
N LEU A 32 10.21 10.13 -7.42
CA LEU A 32 11.28 9.17 -7.75
C LEU A 32 11.06 8.44 -9.09
N GLY A 33 9.87 8.56 -9.69
CA GLY A 33 9.57 8.04 -11.02
C GLY A 33 8.74 6.76 -11.06
N PHE A 34 8.26 6.25 -9.92
CA PHE A 34 7.35 5.10 -9.90
C PHE A 34 6.03 5.46 -10.58
N SER A 35 5.68 4.76 -11.67
CA SER A 35 4.44 4.99 -12.41
C SER A 35 3.23 4.33 -11.76
N VAL A 36 3.46 3.34 -10.90
CA VAL A 36 2.44 2.69 -10.06
C VAL A 36 2.92 2.74 -8.61
N VAL A 37 2.08 3.23 -7.71
CA VAL A 37 2.31 3.17 -6.26
C VAL A 37 1.16 2.40 -5.65
N GLU A 38 1.45 1.31 -4.96
CA GLU A 38 0.43 0.54 -4.23
C GLU A 38 0.65 0.70 -2.72
N ILE A 39 -0.31 1.31 -2.04
CA ILE A 39 -0.29 1.47 -0.58
C ILE A 39 -0.97 0.30 0.12
N GLY A 40 -0.82 0.19 1.44
CA GLY A 40 -1.41 -0.86 2.26
C GLY A 40 -0.50 -2.08 2.45
N SER A 41 -1.00 -3.27 2.80
CA SER A 41 -2.40 -3.59 3.06
C SER A 41 -2.98 -2.82 4.24
N ILE A 42 -4.14 -2.20 4.04
CA ILE A 42 -4.90 -1.46 5.05
C ILE A 42 -6.04 -2.37 5.51
N THR A 43 -6.29 -2.43 6.82
CA THR A 43 -7.44 -3.14 7.40
C THR A 43 -8.55 -2.18 7.78
N PRO A 44 -9.82 -2.61 7.88
CA PRO A 44 -10.91 -1.73 8.30
C PRO A 44 -10.60 -0.96 9.58
N GLU A 45 -10.30 -1.71 10.64
CA GLU A 45 -9.89 -1.17 11.94
C GLU A 45 -8.36 -1.11 12.08
N PRO A 46 -7.83 -0.18 12.89
CA PRO A 46 -6.41 -0.13 13.22
C PRO A 46 -5.94 -1.41 13.91
N GLN A 47 -4.74 -1.88 13.59
CA GLN A 47 -4.11 -2.96 14.32
C GLN A 47 -2.57 -2.86 14.31
N PRO A 48 -1.90 -3.25 15.41
CA PRO A 48 -0.45 -3.04 15.56
C PRO A 48 0.40 -4.01 14.71
N GLY A 49 -0.20 -5.10 14.22
CA GLY A 49 0.50 -6.24 13.63
C GLY A 49 1.22 -7.12 14.65
N ASN A 50 2.14 -7.97 14.19
CA ASN A 50 2.88 -8.88 15.07
C ASN A 50 3.95 -8.16 15.91
N PRO A 51 4.38 -8.70 17.08
CA PRO A 51 5.48 -8.14 17.86
C PRO A 51 6.79 -8.00 17.06
N LYS A 52 7.61 -7.00 17.42
CA LYS A 52 8.96 -6.82 16.85
C LYS A 52 9.97 -7.74 17.57
N PRO A 53 11.08 -8.17 16.93
CA PRO A 53 11.47 -7.91 15.53
C PRO A 53 10.70 -8.77 14.52
N ARG A 54 10.33 -8.15 13.38
CA ARG A 54 9.41 -8.74 12.39
C ARG A 54 9.78 -8.51 10.93
N VAL A 55 10.96 -7.95 10.67
CA VAL A 55 11.57 -7.81 9.33
C VAL A 55 13.06 -8.07 9.45
N PHE A 56 13.58 -8.87 8.54
CA PHE A 56 14.97 -9.34 8.54
C PHE A 56 15.48 -9.25 7.10
N ARG A 57 16.62 -8.60 6.91
CA ARG A 57 17.31 -8.54 5.61
C ARG A 57 18.39 -9.62 5.59
N LEU A 58 18.51 -10.30 4.46
CA LEU A 58 19.51 -11.32 4.19
C LEU A 58 20.33 -10.83 2.98
N PRO A 59 21.35 -9.97 3.19
CA PRO A 59 22.04 -9.30 2.09
C PRO A 59 22.79 -10.26 1.17
N GLU A 60 23.36 -11.33 1.73
CA GLU A 60 24.08 -12.37 0.97
C GLU A 60 23.16 -13.09 -0.03
N ASP A 61 21.88 -13.24 0.32
CA ASP A 61 20.86 -13.84 -0.53
C ASP A 61 20.10 -12.82 -1.39
N GLY A 62 20.35 -11.52 -1.22
CA GLY A 62 19.54 -10.46 -1.83
C GLY A 62 18.06 -10.51 -1.40
N ALA A 63 17.77 -10.99 -0.19
CA ALA A 63 16.41 -11.34 0.24
C ALA A 63 15.95 -10.58 1.49
N VAL A 64 14.63 -10.61 1.72
CA VAL A 64 13.98 -10.07 2.91
C VAL A 64 12.90 -11.04 3.39
N ILE A 65 12.89 -11.33 4.69
CA ILE A 65 11.83 -12.08 5.36
C ILE A 65 11.06 -11.13 6.26
N ASN A 66 9.73 -11.16 6.22
CA ASN A 66 8.89 -10.39 7.11
C ASN A 66 7.71 -11.21 7.67
N ARG A 67 7.24 -10.78 8.83
CA ARG A 67 6.04 -11.29 9.50
C ARG A 67 5.26 -10.13 10.10
N TYR A 68 4.95 -9.13 9.28
CA TYR A 68 4.31 -7.89 9.78
C TYR A 68 2.93 -8.14 10.40
N GLY A 69 2.11 -9.02 9.82
CA GLY A 69 0.75 -9.29 10.28
C GLY A 69 -0.19 -8.10 10.07
N PHE A 70 -0.13 -7.47 8.90
CA PHE A 70 -0.95 -6.29 8.53
C PHE A 70 -1.03 -5.22 9.62
N ASN A 71 0.12 -4.68 10.05
CA ASN A 71 0.09 -3.44 10.84
C ASN A 71 -0.54 -2.32 9.98
N SER A 72 -1.58 -1.68 10.50
CA SER A 72 -2.41 -0.71 9.78
C SER A 72 -3.00 0.34 10.74
N GLU A 73 -3.15 1.57 10.27
CA GLU A 73 -3.85 2.67 10.96
C GLU A 73 -5.38 2.66 10.72
N GLY A 74 -5.91 1.70 9.95
CA GLY A 74 -7.34 1.61 9.64
C GLY A 74 -7.74 2.36 8.36
N HIS A 75 -8.86 1.99 7.76
CA HIS A 75 -9.37 2.62 6.52
C HIS A 75 -9.61 4.11 6.70
N ARG A 76 -10.25 4.50 7.81
CA ARG A 76 -10.62 5.90 8.08
C ARG A 76 -9.41 6.83 8.12
N GLU A 77 -8.35 6.45 8.83
CA GLU A 77 -7.17 7.32 8.97
C GLU A 77 -6.36 7.38 7.68
N VAL A 78 -6.22 6.27 6.97
CA VAL A 78 -5.53 6.29 5.66
C VAL A 78 -6.34 7.05 4.62
N TYR A 79 -7.67 6.93 4.60
CA TYR A 79 -8.53 7.68 3.69
C TYR A 79 -8.36 9.19 3.86
N LYS A 80 -8.35 9.71 5.09
CA LYS A 80 -8.09 11.13 5.37
C LYS A 80 -6.75 11.63 4.82
N LYS A 81 -5.72 10.78 4.85
CA LYS A 81 -4.39 11.13 4.30
C LYS A 81 -4.44 11.24 2.78
N ILE A 82 -5.19 10.35 2.11
CA ILE A 82 -5.17 10.24 0.66
C ILE A 82 -6.27 11.04 -0.05
N GLU A 83 -7.36 11.40 0.63
CA GLU A 83 -8.52 12.08 0.02
C GLU A 83 -8.16 13.44 -0.61
N ASN A 84 -7.14 14.10 -0.05
CA ASN A 84 -6.67 15.42 -0.49
C ASN A 84 -5.42 15.37 -1.38
N LEU A 85 -5.02 14.19 -1.85
CA LEU A 85 -3.86 14.09 -2.74
C LEU A 85 -4.09 14.87 -4.02
N ASP A 86 -3.03 15.55 -4.47
CA ASP A 86 -3.03 16.24 -5.75
C ASP A 86 -3.29 15.22 -6.88
N LYS A 87 -4.40 15.41 -7.59
CA LYS A 87 -4.80 14.56 -8.72
C LYS A 87 -3.78 14.59 -9.85
N ALA A 88 -2.94 15.62 -9.94
CA ALA A 88 -1.81 15.64 -10.86
C ALA A 88 -0.86 14.45 -10.65
N LEU A 89 -0.72 13.94 -9.41
CA LEU A 89 0.08 12.76 -9.11
C LEU A 89 -0.44 11.49 -9.79
N LEU A 90 -1.75 11.43 -10.09
CA LEU A 90 -2.39 10.30 -10.77
C LEU A 90 -2.32 10.42 -12.30
N GLN A 91 -1.84 11.55 -12.84
CA GLN A 91 -1.64 11.67 -14.28
C GLN A 91 -0.52 10.73 -14.73
N ASN A 92 -0.78 9.97 -15.79
CA ASN A 92 0.16 9.00 -16.35
C ASN A 92 0.70 7.98 -15.34
N GLY A 93 -0.12 7.60 -14.36
CA GLY A 93 0.20 6.55 -13.40
C GLY A 93 -1.00 6.10 -12.59
N LEU A 94 -0.76 5.27 -11.58
CA LEU A 94 -1.79 4.68 -10.74
C LEU A 94 -1.41 4.74 -9.27
N LEU A 95 -2.40 5.03 -8.43
CA LEU A 95 -2.37 4.75 -7.00
C LEU A 95 -3.28 3.54 -6.76
N GLY A 96 -2.71 2.41 -6.36
CA GLY A 96 -3.44 1.23 -5.90
C GLY A 96 -3.60 1.27 -4.39
N ILE A 97 -4.75 0.79 -3.90
CA ILE A 97 -5.02 0.66 -2.47
C ILE A 97 -5.20 -0.83 -2.18
N ASN A 98 -4.23 -1.41 -1.48
CA ASN A 98 -4.30 -2.80 -1.06
C ASN A 98 -5.12 -2.89 0.23
N LEU A 99 -6.19 -3.67 0.20
CA LEU A 99 -7.05 -3.92 1.35
C LEU A 99 -6.74 -5.28 1.96
N GLY A 100 -6.98 -5.43 3.25
CA GLY A 100 -6.87 -6.71 3.95
C GLY A 100 -7.86 -6.79 5.10
N LYS A 101 -8.14 -8.01 5.57
CA LYS A 101 -9.01 -8.22 6.72
C LYS A 101 -8.29 -7.96 8.05
N ASN A 102 -9.03 -7.53 9.07
CA ASN A 102 -8.55 -7.52 10.43
C ASN A 102 -8.28 -8.94 10.93
N LYS A 103 -7.26 -9.10 11.80
CA LYS A 103 -6.88 -10.42 12.33
C LYS A 103 -8.01 -11.10 13.11
N THR A 104 -8.78 -10.31 13.86
CA THR A 104 -9.89 -10.75 14.72
C THR A 104 -11.24 -10.81 14.00
N SER A 105 -11.30 -10.43 12.72
CA SER A 105 -12.55 -10.49 11.95
C SER A 105 -12.84 -11.93 11.52
N ASP A 106 -14.05 -12.38 11.85
CA ASP A 106 -14.62 -13.66 11.43
C ASP A 106 -15.30 -13.58 10.06
N ASP A 107 -15.56 -12.37 9.55
CA ASP A 107 -16.16 -12.13 8.23
C ASP A 107 -15.19 -11.37 7.33
N ALA A 108 -14.35 -12.12 6.62
CA ALA A 108 -13.39 -11.56 5.69
C ALA A 108 -14.07 -10.80 4.54
N VAL A 109 -15.24 -11.26 4.07
CA VAL A 109 -15.93 -10.61 2.94
C VAL A 109 -16.40 -9.24 3.36
N HIS A 110 -17.01 -9.14 4.55
CA HIS A 110 -17.46 -7.87 5.08
C HIS A 110 -16.32 -6.86 5.21
N ASP A 111 -15.16 -7.28 5.74
CA ASP A 111 -13.98 -6.41 5.85
C ASP A 111 -13.58 -5.79 4.50
N TYR A 112 -13.58 -6.57 3.41
CA TYR A 112 -13.26 -6.03 2.07
C TYR A 112 -14.34 -5.10 1.52
N THR A 113 -15.61 -5.21 1.95
CA THR A 113 -16.69 -4.31 1.51
C THR A 113 -16.72 -2.97 2.22
N LEU A 114 -15.95 -2.81 3.30
CA LEU A 114 -15.88 -1.56 4.07
C LEU A 114 -14.89 -0.53 3.48
N GLY A 115 -14.02 -0.96 2.57
CA GLY A 115 -12.97 -0.14 1.95
C GLY A 115 -13.32 0.54 0.64
#